data_AF-A0A4P7SLH6-F1
#
_entry.id   AF-A0A4P7SLH6-F1
#
_cell.length_a   1.000
_cell.length_b   1.000
_cell.length_c   1.000
_cell.angle_alpha   90.00
_cell.angle_beta   90.00
_cell.angle_gamma   90.00
#
_symmetry.space_group_name_H-M   'P 1'
#
loop_
_entity.id
_entity.type
_entity.pdbx_description
1 polymer ?
#
loop_
_entity_poly.entity_id
_entity_poly.type
_entity_poly.pdbx_seq_one_letter_code
_entity_poly.pdbx_strand_id
1 'polypeptide(L)'
;MAAREAALAEQRATVEAAAAAVAQRESAVAQAEQGAGARAAVVPPPAGGGSSTAAFENCSAARAAGAAPVRRGEAGYGPHLDRDGDGVGCE
;
A
#
# COMPACT_ATOMS: atom_id res chain seq x y z
N MET A 1 55.30 -3.05 17.42
CA MET A 1 54.29 -2.53 18.37
C MET A 1 53.36 -1.52 17.69
N ALA A 2 53.87 -0.41 17.13
CA ALA A 2 53.06 0.60 16.42
C ALA A 2 52.17 0.05 15.27
N ALA A 3 52.67 -0.88 14.46
CA ALA A 3 51.88 -1.51 13.39
C ALA A 3 50.69 -2.35 13.90
N ARG A 4 50.83 -2.94 15.10
CA ARG A 4 49.76 -3.72 15.75
C ARG A 4 48.70 -2.80 16.34
N GLU A 5 49.09 -1.63 16.85
CA GLU A 5 48.16 -0.61 17.37
C GLU A 5 47.33 -0.01 16.24
N ALA A 6 47.93 0.29 15.09
CA ALA A 6 47.21 0.74 13.90
C ALA A 6 46.20 -0.32 13.41
N ALA A 7 46.59 -1.59 13.35
CA ALA A 7 45.69 -2.69 12.95
C ALA A 7 44.53 -2.89 13.93
N LEU A 8 44.76 -2.73 15.24
CA LEU A 8 43.70 -2.81 16.25
C LEU A 8 42.73 -1.62 16.20
N ALA A 9 43.21 -0.42 15.84
CA ALA A 9 42.35 0.74 15.62
C ALA A 9 41.43 0.53 14.41
N GLU A 10 41.95 -0.01 13.31
CA GLU A 10 41.17 -0.33 12.11
C GLU A 10 40.15 -1.46 12.36
N GLN A 11 40.55 -2.50 13.10
CA GLN A 11 39.64 -3.56 13.54
C GLN A 11 38.53 -3.03 14.44
N ARG A 12 38.84 -2.14 15.39
CA ARG A 12 37.84 -1.50 16.26
C ARG A 12 36.84 -0.65 15.47
N ALA A 13 37.32 0.13 14.51
CA ALA A 13 36.46 0.94 13.65
C ALA A 13 35.50 0.05 12.82
N THR A 14 35.99 -1.08 12.32
CA THR A 14 35.17 -2.05 11.57
C THR A 14 34.11 -2.71 12.47
N VAL A 15 34.48 -3.07 13.69
CA VAL A 15 33.56 -3.65 14.68
C VAL A 15 32.49 -2.65 15.12
N GLU A 16 32.85 -1.38 15.31
CA GLU A 16 31.90 -0.31 15.65
C GLU A 16 30.91 -0.05 14.51
N ALA A 17 31.38 -0.03 13.25
CA ALA A 17 30.52 0.08 12.08
C ALA A 17 29.59 -1.13 11.93
N ALA A 18 30.08 -2.35 12.19
CA ALA A 18 29.26 -3.54 12.17
C ALA A 18 28.20 -3.54 13.29
N ALA A 19 28.55 -3.08 14.50
CA ALA A 19 27.62 -2.93 15.62
C ALA A 19 26.51 -1.92 15.30
N ALA A 20 26.85 -0.79 14.66
CA ALA A 20 25.86 0.18 14.19
C ALA A 20 24.91 -0.42 13.14
N ALA A 21 25.42 -1.21 12.20
CA ALA A 21 24.59 -1.90 11.20
C ALA A 21 23.66 -2.96 11.81
N VAL A 22 24.09 -3.65 12.87
CA VAL A 22 23.25 -4.59 13.62
C VAL A 22 22.13 -3.84 14.33
N ALA A 23 22.43 -2.76 15.04
CA ALA A 23 21.42 -1.94 15.73
C ALA A 23 20.36 -1.35 14.75
N GLN A 24 20.79 -0.95 13.54
CA GLN A 24 19.87 -0.52 12.48
C GLN A 24 18.95 -1.64 12.01
N ARG A 25 19.45 -2.86 11.89
CA ARG A 25 18.63 -4.02 11.51
C ARG A 25 17.65 -4.41 12.61
N GLU A 26 18.08 -4.40 13.87
CA GLU A 26 17.22 -4.70 15.02
C GLU A 26 16.06 -3.70 15.14
N SER A 27 16.35 -2.41 14.97
CA SER A 27 15.31 -1.36 14.95
C SER A 27 14.37 -1.50 13.74
N ALA A 28 14.88 -1.87 12.56
CA ALA A 28 14.03 -2.14 11.39
C ALA A 28 13.10 -3.35 11.58
N VAL A 29 13.58 -4.41 12.25
CA VAL A 29 12.75 -5.58 12.60
C VAL A 29 11.65 -5.17 13.60
N ALA A 30 12.00 -4.44 14.66
CA ALA A 30 11.03 -3.95 15.63
C ALA A 30 9.94 -3.05 14.99
N GLN A 31 10.33 -2.20 14.03
CA GLN A 31 9.39 -1.38 13.26
C GLN A 31 8.47 -2.22 12.36
N ALA A 32 9.01 -3.27 11.73
CA ALA A 32 8.21 -4.19 10.91
C ALA A 32 7.17 -4.94 11.75
N GLU A 33 7.54 -5.37 12.95
CA GLU A 33 6.63 -6.06 13.89
C GLU A 33 5.50 -5.14 14.38
N GLN A 34 5.81 -3.89 14.74
CA GLN A 34 4.78 -2.92 15.14
C GLN A 34 3.87 -2.50 13.96
N GLY A 35 4.41 -2.44 12.74
CA GLY A 35 3.64 -2.16 11.53
C GLY A 35 2.74 -3.32 11.08
N ALA A 36 3.13 -4.57 11.36
CA ALA A 36 2.33 -5.75 11.04
C ALA A 36 1.06 -5.86 11.92
N GLY A 37 1.13 -5.44 13.18
CA GLY A 37 -0.03 -5.41 14.09
C GLY A 37 -1.10 -4.38 13.67
N ALA A 38 -0.69 -3.24 13.11
CA ALA A 38 -1.61 -2.21 12.63
C ALA A 38 -2.29 -2.56 11.29
N ARG A 39 -1.67 -3.42 10.46
CA ARG A 39 -2.20 -3.81 9.14
C ARG A 39 -3.17 -4.99 9.18
N ALA A 40 -3.22 -5.77 10.25
CA ALA A 40 -4.14 -6.89 10.40
C ALA A 40 -5.57 -6.49 10.82
N ALA A 41 -5.80 -5.23 11.25
CA ALA A 41 -7.09 -4.77 11.75
C ALA A 41 -7.97 -4.03 10.72
N VAL A 42 -7.54 -3.92 9.46
CA VAL A 42 -8.40 -3.40 8.37
C VAL A 42 -8.75 -4.54 7.41
N VAL A 43 -9.55 -5.47 7.91
CA VAL A 43 -10.52 -6.17 7.05
C VAL A 43 -11.81 -5.37 7.19
N PRO A 44 -12.21 -4.53 6.21
CA PRO A 44 -13.59 -4.06 6.21
C PRO A 44 -14.50 -5.30 6.19
N PRO A 45 -15.60 -5.34 6.95
CA PRO A 45 -16.57 -6.42 6.78
C PRO A 45 -16.96 -6.48 5.29
N PRO A 46 -17.37 -7.63 4.73
CA PRO A 46 -18.02 -7.62 3.45
C PRO A 46 -19.32 -6.82 3.62
N ALA A 47 -19.25 -5.51 3.39
CA ALA A 47 -20.38 -4.60 3.31
C ALA A 47 -21.09 -4.92 1.99
N GLY A 48 -21.71 -6.09 1.95
CA GLY A 48 -22.80 -6.34 1.03
C GLY A 48 -23.97 -5.47 1.43
N GLY A 49 -24.16 -4.37 0.71
CA GLY A 49 -25.45 -3.71 0.55
C GLY A 49 -25.65 -2.38 1.26
N GLY A 50 -25.55 -1.29 0.48
CA GLY A 50 -26.12 0.02 0.82
C GLY A 50 -25.29 1.15 0.22
N SER A 51 -25.53 1.66 -0.98
CA SER A 51 -26.66 1.56 -1.88
C SER A 51 -26.15 1.24 -3.27
N SER A 52 -26.49 0.07 -3.79
CA SER A 52 -26.43 -0.17 -5.22
C SER A 52 -27.53 0.68 -5.85
N THR A 53 -27.29 1.99 -6.00
CA THR A 53 -28.00 2.73 -7.05
C THR A 53 -27.65 1.99 -8.31
N ALA A 54 -28.63 1.26 -8.87
CA ALA A 54 -28.41 0.17 -9.83
C ALA A 54 -27.27 0.52 -10.79
N ALA A 55 -26.10 -0.07 -10.55
CA ALA A 55 -24.94 0.22 -11.36
C ALA A 55 -25.28 -0.24 -12.78
N PHE A 56 -24.87 0.54 -13.79
CA PHE A 56 -25.12 0.12 -15.16
C PHE A 56 -24.49 -1.27 -15.36
N GLU A 57 -25.22 -2.14 -16.05
CA GLU A 57 -24.71 -3.49 -16.34
C GLU A 57 -23.43 -3.41 -17.18
N ASN A 58 -23.35 -2.42 -18.06
CA ASN A 58 -22.21 -2.16 -18.92
C ASN A 58 -22.17 -0.70 -19.40
N CYS A 59 -21.05 -0.34 -20.03
CA CYS A 59 -20.83 1.00 -20.52
C CYS A 59 -21.70 1.44 -21.69
N SER A 60 -22.23 0.49 -22.46
CA SER A 60 -23.20 0.80 -23.52
C SER A 60 -24.52 1.27 -22.92
N ALA A 61 -24.97 0.64 -21.81
CA ALA A 61 -26.16 1.05 -21.09
C ALA A 61 -25.99 2.44 -20.46
N ALA A 62 -24.82 2.72 -19.87
CA ALA A 62 -24.50 4.04 -19.31
C ALA A 62 -24.51 5.15 -20.38
N ARG A 63 -23.89 4.91 -21.54
CA ARG A 63 -23.89 5.84 -22.69
C ARG A 63 -25.27 6.03 -23.28
N ALA A 64 -26.06 4.97 -23.43
CA ALA A 64 -27.44 5.04 -23.93
C ALA A 64 -28.36 5.84 -22.99
N ALA A 65 -28.14 5.75 -21.68
CA ALA A 65 -28.83 6.55 -20.68
C ALA A 65 -28.32 8.01 -20.60
N GLY A 66 -27.28 8.37 -21.37
CA GLY A 66 -26.66 9.71 -21.32
C GLY A 66 -25.92 10.00 -20.02
N ALA A 67 -25.60 8.96 -19.23
CA ALA A 67 -24.95 9.06 -17.93
C ALA A 67 -23.42 8.88 -18.00
N ALA A 68 -22.86 8.66 -19.21
CA ALA A 68 -21.42 8.55 -19.39
C ALA A 68 -20.77 9.94 -19.57
N PRO A 69 -19.61 10.21 -18.96
CA PRO A 69 -18.81 9.31 -18.11
C PRO A 69 -19.41 9.14 -16.71
N VAL A 70 -19.51 7.89 -16.23
CA VAL A 70 -20.10 7.59 -14.92
C VAL A 70 -19.00 7.62 -13.88
N ARG A 71 -19.08 8.50 -12.88
CA ARG A 71 -17.98 8.69 -11.92
C ARG A 71 -18.22 8.01 -10.59
N ARG A 72 -17.14 7.68 -9.87
CA ARG A 72 -17.20 7.13 -8.52
C ARG A 72 -18.04 8.02 -7.60
N GLY A 73 -19.14 7.48 -7.09
CA GLY A 73 -20.10 8.18 -6.24
C GLY A 73 -21.35 8.69 -6.96
N GLU A 74 -21.40 8.61 -8.30
CA GLU A 74 -22.61 8.86 -9.06
C GLU A 74 -23.56 7.66 -9.04
N ALA A 75 -24.85 7.97 -9.16
CA ALA A 75 -25.91 6.99 -9.32
C ALA A 75 -25.69 6.18 -10.61
N GLY A 76 -25.32 4.90 -10.47
CA GLY A 76 -25.04 4.03 -11.61
C GLY A 76 -23.57 3.62 -11.76
N TYR A 77 -22.66 4.17 -10.96
CA TYR A 77 -21.25 3.74 -10.95
C TYR A 77 -21.11 2.36 -10.34
N GLY A 78 -20.43 1.48 -11.07
CA GLY A 78 -19.97 0.19 -10.56
C GLY A 78 -18.47 0.06 -10.82
N PRO A 79 -17.71 -0.55 -9.89
CA PRO A 79 -16.27 -0.79 -10.08
C PRO A 79 -15.97 -1.71 -11.26
N HIS A 80 -16.98 -2.40 -11.82
CA HIS A 80 -16.87 -3.21 -13.04
C HIS A 80 -16.98 -2.42 -14.35
N LEU A 81 -17.38 -1.15 -14.28
CA LEU A 81 -17.47 -0.24 -15.42
C LEU A 81 -16.17 0.53 -15.66
N ASP A 82 -15.32 0.57 -14.65
CA ASP A 82 -14.02 1.24 -14.60
C ASP A 82 -12.95 0.17 -14.80
N ARG A 83 -12.39 0.10 -16.02
CA ARG A 83 -11.51 -1.01 -16.43
C ARG A 83 -10.11 -0.88 -15.81
N ASP A 84 -9.66 0.33 -15.59
CA ASP A 84 -8.33 0.70 -15.13
C ASP A 84 -8.29 1.17 -13.67
N GLY A 85 -9.45 1.39 -13.05
CA GLY A 85 -9.65 1.67 -11.64
C GLY A 85 -9.46 3.13 -11.23
N ASP A 86 -9.50 4.05 -12.20
CA ASP A 86 -9.17 5.47 -11.99
C ASP A 86 -10.32 6.28 -11.36
N GLY A 87 -11.51 5.69 -11.26
CA GLY A 87 -12.72 6.30 -10.71
C GLY A 87 -13.67 6.87 -11.76
N VAL A 88 -13.35 6.77 -13.05
CA VAL A 88 -14.22 7.04 -14.18
C VAL A 88 -14.63 5.70 -14.79
N GLY A 89 -15.93 5.57 -15.06
CA GLY A 89 -16.49 4.42 -15.74
C GLY A 89 -16.87 4.83 -17.15
N CYS A 90 -16.52 3.97 -18.10
CA CYS A 90 -16.98 4.05 -19.48
C CYS A 90 -16.37 5.16 -20.34
N GLU A 91 -15.07 5.41 -20.17
CA GLU A 91 -14.22 6.02 -21.22
C GLU A 91 -14.11 5.21 -22.52
#